data_AF-X1KCL5-F1
#
_entry.id   AF-X1KCL5-F1
#
_cell.length_a   1.000
_cell.length_b   1.000
_cell.length_c   1.000
_cell.angle_alpha   90.00
_cell.angle_beta   90.00
_cell.angle_gamma   90.00
#
_symmetry.space_group_name_H-M   'P 1'
#
loop_
_entity.id
_entity.type
_entity.pdbx_description
1 polymer ?
#
loop_
_entity_poly.entity_id
_entity_poly.type
_entity_poly.pdbx_seq_one_letter_code
_entity_poly.pdbx_strand_id
1 'polypeptide(L)'
;MLTADCFDNLIFNNKFINVLKGGDFNALDDGTNNTWNSGTLGNYWNDYPGKDTNDDGIGDTPYSISGAAGSQDNYPIFWDPPIISIVSPIANATFQNTAPQFNISIEGIPVSMWYTIEGNLGNFSFTELNGTINQNAWNNLTEGEITITFYAQDSEEEIGSISIIVIKSIPSQEIIPGYNLFFLFGVLSVVA
;
A
#
# COMPACT_ATOMS: atom_id res chain seq x y z
N MET A 1 26.41 -20.53 -10.65
CA MET A 1 26.55 -21.73 -9.80
C MET A 1 28.03 -21.97 -9.62
N LEU A 2 28.49 -22.02 -8.36
CA LEU A 2 29.88 -22.34 -8.04
C LEU A 2 29.95 -23.77 -7.49
N THR A 3 30.91 -24.55 -7.97
CA THR A 3 31.14 -25.95 -7.55
C THR A 3 32.39 -26.05 -6.67
N ALA A 4 32.72 -27.25 -6.18
CA ALA A 4 33.80 -27.47 -5.21
C ALA A 4 35.19 -26.93 -5.58
N ASP A 5 35.49 -26.76 -6.87
CA ASP A 5 36.78 -26.24 -7.36
C ASP A 5 36.79 -24.71 -7.51
N CYS A 6 35.70 -24.02 -7.19
CA CYS A 6 35.61 -22.56 -7.26
C CYS A 6 36.11 -21.92 -5.96
N PHE A 7 37.13 -21.08 -6.05
CA PHE A 7 37.67 -20.35 -4.90
C PHE A 7 38.00 -18.89 -5.25
N ASP A 8 38.00 -18.04 -4.23
CA ASP A 8 38.37 -16.61 -4.29
C ASP A 8 37.58 -15.79 -5.33
N ASN A 9 36.31 -16.13 -5.53
CA ASN A 9 35.44 -15.36 -6.42
C ASN A 9 34.75 -14.21 -5.66
N LEU A 10 34.54 -13.09 -6.35
CA LEU A 10 33.75 -11.95 -5.87
C LEU A 10 32.54 -11.76 -6.80
N ILE A 11 31.34 -12.01 -6.28
CA ILE A 11 30.09 -12.07 -7.04
C ILE A 11 29.11 -11.04 -6.46
N PHE A 12 28.87 -9.95 -7.18
CA PHE A 12 27.89 -8.93 -6.84
C PHE A 12 27.34 -8.29 -8.12
N ASN A 13 26.20 -7.62 -8.00
CA ASN A 13 25.47 -6.97 -9.09
C ASN A 13 25.07 -7.91 -10.24
N ASN A 14 24.81 -9.18 -9.92
CA ASN A 14 24.27 -10.16 -10.86
C ASN A 14 22.77 -10.36 -10.64
N LYS A 15 22.08 -10.87 -11.65
CA LYS A 15 20.66 -11.25 -11.58
C LYS A 15 20.50 -12.76 -11.65
N PHE A 16 20.17 -13.39 -10.53
CA PHE A 16 19.87 -14.82 -10.46
C PHE A 16 18.35 -15.00 -10.55
N ILE A 17 17.88 -15.53 -11.69
CA ILE A 17 16.45 -15.70 -12.01
C ILE A 17 15.99 -17.16 -12.05
N ASN A 18 16.88 -18.09 -11.73
CA ASN A 18 16.69 -19.49 -12.07
C ASN A 18 16.36 -20.31 -10.81
N VAL A 19 15.11 -20.76 -10.71
CA VAL A 19 14.65 -21.77 -9.75
C VAL A 19 14.16 -22.96 -10.56
N LEU A 20 14.82 -24.12 -10.44
CA LEU A 20 14.15 -25.35 -10.83
C LEU A 20 13.12 -25.67 -9.74
N LYS A 21 11.83 -25.55 -10.09
CA LYS A 21 10.74 -26.16 -9.29
C LYS A 21 11.04 -27.66 -9.16
N GLY A 22 11.49 -28.12 -8.00
CA GLY A 22 11.72 -29.56 -7.76
C GLY A 22 12.91 -29.95 -6.89
N GLY A 23 13.73 -29.00 -6.44
CA GLY A 23 14.76 -29.24 -5.42
C GLY A 23 16.18 -29.06 -5.94
N ASP A 24 16.63 -27.79 -5.97
CA ASP A 24 18.02 -27.32 -5.74
C ASP A 24 18.75 -26.68 -6.97
N PHE A 25 19.36 -25.48 -6.94
CA PHE A 25 19.62 -24.55 -5.83
C PHE A 25 20.18 -23.18 -6.31
N ASN A 26 19.80 -22.06 -5.69
CA ASN A 26 20.26 -20.72 -6.05
C ASN A 26 21.63 -20.46 -5.43
N ALA A 27 22.60 -20.37 -6.34
CA ALA A 27 24.02 -20.08 -6.18
C ALA A 27 24.99 -21.15 -5.62
N LEU A 28 24.51 -22.30 -5.13
CA LEU A 28 25.15 -23.60 -4.79
C LEU A 28 26.50 -23.64 -4.05
N ASP A 29 27.23 -22.56 -3.90
CA ASP A 29 28.56 -22.49 -3.31
C ASP A 29 29.03 -23.70 -2.47
N ASP A 30 29.63 -24.68 -3.18
CA ASP A 30 30.37 -25.81 -2.60
C ASP A 30 31.88 -25.51 -2.55
N GLY A 31 32.26 -24.31 -2.98
CA GLY A 31 33.63 -23.84 -3.08
C GLY A 31 34.19 -23.32 -1.76
N THR A 32 35.30 -22.59 -1.83
CA THR A 32 35.95 -22.02 -0.64
C THR A 32 36.28 -20.55 -0.85
N ASN A 33 36.01 -19.72 0.16
CA ASN A 33 36.34 -18.28 0.16
C ASN A 33 35.72 -17.48 -1.02
N ASN A 34 34.50 -17.85 -1.43
CA ASN A 34 33.73 -17.06 -2.38
C ASN A 34 32.92 -16.00 -1.62
N THR A 35 32.90 -14.77 -2.14
CA THR A 35 32.15 -13.65 -1.57
C THR A 35 30.99 -13.27 -2.48
N TRP A 36 29.78 -13.22 -1.94
CA TRP A 36 28.54 -12.97 -2.70
C TRP A 36 28.02 -11.54 -2.59
N ASN A 37 28.86 -10.59 -2.19
CA ASN A 37 28.58 -9.16 -2.15
C ASN A 37 29.87 -8.34 -2.12
N SER A 38 29.79 -7.04 -2.40
CA SER A 38 30.93 -6.10 -2.33
C SER A 38 31.17 -5.50 -0.94
N GLY A 39 30.37 -5.87 0.06
CA GLY A 39 30.29 -5.19 1.36
C GLY A 39 29.29 -4.04 1.42
N THR A 40 28.71 -3.63 0.30
CA THR A 40 27.60 -2.64 0.25
C THR A 40 26.51 -3.00 -0.76
N LEU A 41 26.76 -3.96 -1.65
CA LEU A 41 25.83 -4.37 -2.70
C LEU A 41 26.03 -5.86 -3.01
N GLY A 42 24.93 -6.58 -3.10
CA GLY A 42 24.87 -8.00 -3.40
C GLY A 42 24.33 -8.26 -4.79
N ASN A 43 23.51 -9.28 -4.91
CA ASN A 43 22.90 -9.75 -6.14
C ASN A 43 21.38 -9.73 -6.02
N TYR A 44 20.69 -9.70 -7.16
CA TYR A 44 19.26 -9.92 -7.21
C TYR A 44 18.95 -11.41 -7.24
N TRP A 45 18.02 -11.84 -6.40
CA TRP A 45 17.53 -13.22 -6.32
C TRP A 45 16.02 -13.23 -6.54
N ASN A 46 15.55 -13.95 -7.56
CA ASN A 46 14.15 -13.96 -7.92
C ASN A 46 13.22 -14.63 -6.90
N ASP A 47 13.78 -15.34 -5.94
CA ASP A 47 13.07 -15.99 -4.84
C ASP A 47 13.50 -15.46 -3.47
N TYR A 48 14.18 -14.31 -3.43
CA TYR A 48 14.45 -13.61 -2.18
C TYR A 48 13.12 -13.38 -1.44
N PRO A 49 12.93 -13.95 -0.23
CA PRO A 49 11.67 -13.83 0.49
C PRO A 49 11.63 -12.65 1.46
N GLY A 50 12.69 -11.81 1.48
CA GLY A 50 12.82 -10.70 2.41
C GLY A 50 12.02 -9.47 1.99
N LYS A 51 12.37 -8.34 2.59
CA LYS A 51 11.74 -7.02 2.46
C LYS A 51 12.79 -5.93 2.38
N ASP A 52 12.42 -4.75 1.90
CA ASP A 52 13.22 -3.53 1.94
C ASP A 52 12.42 -2.44 2.69
N THR A 53 12.43 -2.52 4.03
CA THR A 53 11.57 -1.66 4.87
C THR A 53 12.06 -0.21 4.90
N ASN A 54 13.35 0.01 4.69
CA ASN A 54 14.00 1.32 4.69
C ASN A 54 14.11 1.94 3.29
N ASP A 55 13.64 1.25 2.25
CA ASP A 55 13.51 1.74 0.87
C ASP A 55 14.88 2.15 0.28
N ASP A 56 15.94 1.38 0.57
CA ASP A 56 17.31 1.66 0.14
C ASP A 56 17.82 0.80 -1.04
N GLY A 57 16.95 -0.07 -1.56
CA GLY A 57 17.23 -1.01 -2.64
C GLY A 57 17.97 -2.27 -2.20
N ILE A 58 18.11 -2.48 -0.89
CA ILE A 58 18.79 -3.62 -0.29
C ILE A 58 17.83 -4.35 0.64
N GLY A 59 17.69 -5.66 0.43
CA GLY A 59 16.92 -6.50 1.31
C GLY A 59 17.46 -6.50 2.74
N ASP A 60 16.59 -6.27 3.72
CA ASP A 60 16.89 -6.15 5.15
C ASP A 60 17.50 -7.42 5.78
N THR A 61 17.39 -8.56 5.09
CA THR A 61 17.88 -9.86 5.57
C THR A 61 18.86 -10.49 4.57
N PRO A 62 19.94 -11.16 5.03
CA PRO A 62 20.83 -11.87 4.11
C PRO A 62 20.13 -12.97 3.32
N TYR A 63 20.50 -13.14 2.06
CA TYR A 63 20.08 -14.28 1.25
C TYR A 63 21.09 -15.44 1.40
N SER A 64 20.62 -16.59 1.87
CA SER A 64 21.46 -17.77 2.05
C SER A 64 21.82 -18.38 0.70
N ILE A 65 23.11 -18.55 0.44
CA ILE A 65 23.58 -19.30 -0.72
C ILE A 65 23.48 -20.77 -0.40
N SER A 66 22.80 -21.49 -1.27
CA SER A 66 22.76 -22.95 -1.22
C SER A 66 24.16 -23.56 -1.30
N GLY A 67 24.29 -24.85 -0.99
CA GLY A 67 25.59 -25.56 -1.00
C GLY A 67 26.16 -25.83 0.39
N ALA A 68 27.35 -26.43 0.39
CA ALA A 68 28.05 -26.83 1.61
C ALA A 68 28.93 -25.71 2.23
N ALA A 69 29.23 -24.62 1.52
CA ALA A 69 30.11 -23.57 2.04
C ALA A 69 29.46 -22.69 3.12
N GLY A 70 28.13 -22.68 3.21
CA GLY A 70 27.40 -21.83 4.15
C GLY A 70 27.51 -20.33 3.85
N SER A 71 27.79 -19.98 2.60
CA SER A 71 27.92 -18.60 2.16
C SER A 71 26.58 -17.86 2.16
N GLN A 72 26.63 -16.53 2.25
CA GLN A 72 25.46 -15.68 2.18
C GLN A 72 25.76 -14.39 1.41
N ASP A 73 24.73 -13.87 0.76
CA ASP A 73 24.70 -12.51 0.25
C ASP A 73 24.08 -11.61 1.32
N ASN A 74 24.89 -10.73 1.92
CA ASN A 74 24.46 -9.84 3.00
C ASN A 74 23.76 -8.57 2.51
N TYR A 75 23.79 -8.29 1.20
CA TYR A 75 23.20 -7.09 0.63
C TYR A 75 22.34 -7.43 -0.60
N PRO A 76 21.35 -8.34 -0.50
CA PRO A 76 20.54 -8.73 -1.65
C PRO A 76 19.88 -7.50 -2.28
N ILE A 77 19.89 -7.41 -3.60
CA ILE A 77 19.17 -6.35 -4.31
C ILE A 77 17.69 -6.73 -4.30
N PHE A 78 16.86 -5.91 -3.68
CA PHE A 78 15.43 -6.15 -3.55
C PHE A 78 14.66 -4.83 -3.50
N TRP A 79 13.39 -4.88 -3.88
CA TRP A 79 12.44 -3.77 -3.79
C TRP A 79 11.04 -4.35 -3.56
N ASP A 80 10.30 -3.80 -2.62
CA ASP A 80 8.88 -4.11 -2.41
C ASP A 80 8.00 -2.85 -2.38
N PRO A 81 6.78 -2.93 -2.93
CA PRO A 81 5.86 -1.80 -2.89
C PRO A 81 5.44 -1.49 -1.44
N PRO A 82 5.07 -0.24 -1.11
CA PRO A 82 4.63 0.13 0.22
C PRO A 82 3.43 -0.72 0.69
N ILE A 83 3.44 -1.16 1.94
CA ILE A 83 2.34 -1.96 2.49
C ILE A 83 1.44 -1.07 3.34
N ILE A 84 0.20 -0.88 2.90
CA ILE A 84 -0.78 -0.03 3.56
C ILE A 84 -1.71 -0.88 4.44
N SER A 85 -2.00 -0.42 5.65
CA SER A 85 -3.04 -0.97 6.53
C SER A 85 -4.02 0.12 6.95
N ILE A 86 -5.31 -0.20 6.97
CA ILE A 86 -6.37 0.73 7.37
C ILE A 86 -6.66 0.53 8.87
N VAL A 87 -6.41 1.56 9.67
CA VAL A 87 -6.75 1.59 11.10
C VAL A 87 -8.20 2.05 11.29
N SER A 88 -8.63 3.03 10.49
CA SER A 88 -10.03 3.47 10.39
C SER A 88 -10.29 4.11 9.03
N PRO A 89 -11.52 4.07 8.48
CA PRO A 89 -12.73 3.49 9.07
C PRO A 89 -12.72 1.96 9.11
N ILE A 90 -13.61 1.37 9.91
CA ILE A 90 -13.84 -0.09 9.89
C ILE A 90 -14.76 -0.46 8.73
N ALA A 91 -14.64 -1.69 8.24
CA ALA A 91 -15.46 -2.20 7.15
C ALA A 91 -16.95 -2.11 7.50
N ASN A 92 -17.75 -1.68 6.52
CA ASN A 92 -19.21 -1.52 6.59
C ASN A 92 -19.70 -0.51 7.64
N ALA A 93 -18.83 0.37 8.16
CA ALA A 93 -19.27 1.48 9.00
C ALA A 93 -20.21 2.42 8.22
N THR A 94 -21.30 2.84 8.88
CA THR A 94 -22.30 3.73 8.28
C THR A 94 -21.99 5.19 8.56
N PHE A 95 -21.97 6.00 7.51
CA PHE A 95 -21.81 7.44 7.54
C PHE A 95 -23.00 8.12 6.86
N GLN A 96 -23.40 9.28 7.37
CA GLN A 96 -24.52 10.05 6.82
C GLN A 96 -24.00 11.13 5.86
N ASN A 97 -24.38 12.38 6.11
CA ASN A 97 -23.96 13.53 5.31
C ASN A 97 -22.50 13.93 5.58
N THR A 98 -21.91 13.51 6.69
CA THR A 98 -20.51 13.81 7.02
C THR A 98 -19.60 12.71 6.50
N ALA A 99 -18.58 13.09 5.73
CA ALA A 99 -17.60 12.16 5.20
C ALA A 99 -16.78 11.50 6.32
N PRO A 100 -16.38 10.22 6.17
CA PRO A 100 -15.58 9.55 7.17
C PRO A 100 -14.19 10.16 7.32
N GLN A 101 -13.67 10.13 8.55
CA GLN A 101 -12.24 10.27 8.78
C GLN A 101 -11.52 8.97 8.42
N PHE A 102 -10.26 9.08 8.01
CA PHE A 102 -9.39 7.94 7.81
C PHE A 102 -8.15 8.05 8.70
N ASN A 103 -7.62 6.89 9.05
CA ASN A 103 -6.32 6.72 9.69
C ASN A 103 -5.72 5.43 9.12
N ILE A 104 -4.50 5.51 8.60
CA ILE A 104 -3.79 4.40 7.99
C ILE A 104 -2.39 4.26 8.60
N SER A 105 -1.76 3.11 8.38
CA SER A 105 -0.33 2.92 8.61
C SER A 105 0.31 2.41 7.33
N ILE A 106 1.58 2.75 7.13
CA ILE A 106 2.36 2.34 5.96
C ILE A 106 3.69 1.75 6.45
N GLU A 107 4.05 0.60 5.91
CA GLU A 107 5.40 0.02 5.93
C GLU A 107 6.08 0.36 4.59
N GLY A 108 7.35 0.79 4.63
CA GLY A 108 8.05 1.41 3.49
C GLY A 108 8.04 2.96 3.53
N ILE A 109 8.67 3.59 2.54
CA ILE A 109 8.81 5.06 2.46
C ILE A 109 8.05 5.61 1.24
N PRO A 110 6.78 6.04 1.39
CA PRO A 110 6.03 6.57 0.26
C PRO A 110 6.52 7.98 -0.12
N VAL A 111 6.72 8.22 -1.42
CA VAL A 111 6.95 9.55 -1.98
C VAL A 111 5.64 10.25 -2.37
N SER A 112 4.58 9.48 -2.60
CA SER A 112 3.25 9.99 -2.97
C SER A 112 2.15 9.11 -2.37
N MET A 113 1.06 9.74 -1.91
CA MET A 113 -0.09 9.05 -1.36
C MET A 113 -1.39 9.70 -1.83
N TRP A 114 -2.38 8.86 -2.14
CA TRP A 114 -3.71 9.31 -2.54
C TRP A 114 -4.76 8.24 -2.27
N TYR A 115 -6.03 8.63 -2.30
CA TYR A 115 -7.13 7.68 -2.35
C TYR A 115 -8.06 7.97 -3.53
N THR A 116 -8.79 6.95 -3.95
CA THR A 116 -9.90 7.06 -4.89
C THR A 116 -11.19 6.67 -4.17
N ILE A 117 -12.30 7.22 -4.64
CA ILE A 117 -13.64 6.86 -4.18
C ILE A 117 -14.40 6.36 -5.40
N GLU A 118 -14.96 5.16 -5.32
CA GLU A 118 -15.79 4.61 -6.38
C GLU A 118 -16.93 5.57 -6.74
N GLY A 119 -17.14 5.79 -8.04
CA GLY A 119 -18.12 6.75 -8.55
C GLY A 119 -17.65 8.21 -8.66
N ASN A 120 -16.45 8.56 -8.16
CA ASN A 120 -15.83 9.86 -8.41
C ASN A 120 -14.74 9.76 -9.49
N LEU A 121 -14.53 10.86 -10.22
CA LEU A 121 -13.40 11.00 -11.14
C LEU A 121 -12.20 11.62 -10.42
N GLY A 122 -11.03 11.01 -10.60
CA GLY A 122 -9.75 11.52 -10.10
C GLY A 122 -9.33 10.97 -8.75
N ASN A 123 -8.16 11.44 -8.30
CA ASN A 123 -7.49 10.99 -7.08
C ASN A 123 -7.46 12.13 -6.06
N PHE A 124 -7.53 11.78 -4.78
CA PHE A 124 -7.43 12.74 -3.67
C PHE A 124 -6.11 12.51 -2.95
N SER A 125 -5.13 13.39 -3.21
CA SER A 125 -3.82 13.32 -2.56
C SER A 125 -3.86 13.73 -1.10
N PHE A 126 -2.99 13.14 -0.29
CA PHE A 126 -2.80 13.48 1.11
C PHE A 126 -1.34 13.29 1.52
N THR A 127 -0.91 13.95 2.60
CA THR A 127 0.46 13.87 3.13
C THR A 127 0.54 13.26 4.53
N GLU A 128 -0.53 13.40 5.32
CA GLU A 128 -0.63 12.85 6.67
C GLU A 128 -1.31 11.48 6.64
N LEU A 129 -0.90 10.58 7.52
CA LEU A 129 -1.49 9.23 7.64
C LEU A 129 -2.90 9.22 8.26
N ASN A 130 -3.44 10.38 8.58
CA ASN A 130 -4.82 10.57 9.01
C ASN A 130 -5.41 11.81 8.37
N GLY A 131 -6.74 11.81 8.19
CA GLY A 131 -7.43 12.92 7.55
C GLY A 131 -8.92 12.66 7.40
N THR A 132 -9.57 13.42 6.53
CA THR A 132 -10.99 13.27 6.21
C THR A 132 -11.15 13.03 4.72
N ILE A 133 -12.00 12.06 4.38
CA ILE A 133 -12.41 11.85 2.99
C ILE A 133 -13.07 13.13 2.45
N ASN A 134 -12.80 13.46 1.19
CA ASN A 134 -13.19 14.73 0.60
C ASN A 134 -14.72 14.92 0.70
N GLN A 135 -15.13 15.93 1.45
CA GLN A 135 -16.56 16.16 1.75
C GLN A 135 -17.39 16.47 0.50
N ASN A 136 -16.83 17.16 -0.50
CA ASN A 136 -17.55 17.47 -1.73
C ASN A 136 -17.74 16.22 -2.58
N ALA A 137 -16.72 15.39 -2.71
CA ALA A 137 -16.79 14.09 -3.38
C ALA A 137 -17.80 13.18 -2.67
N TRP A 138 -17.76 13.14 -1.33
CA TRP A 138 -18.72 12.39 -0.51
C TRP A 138 -20.15 12.87 -0.74
N ASN A 139 -20.41 14.17 -0.75
CA ASN A 139 -21.75 14.73 -0.96
C ASN A 139 -22.38 14.31 -2.29
N ASN A 140 -21.57 14.14 -3.33
CA ASN A 140 -22.02 13.76 -4.67
C ASN A 140 -22.34 12.26 -4.83
N LEU A 141 -21.96 11.43 -3.86
CA LEU A 141 -22.26 9.99 -3.89
C LEU A 141 -23.74 9.71 -3.61
N THR A 142 -24.29 8.70 -4.26
CA THR A 142 -25.56 8.09 -3.87
C THR A 142 -25.42 7.30 -2.57
N GLU A 143 -26.54 7.04 -1.88
CA GLU A 143 -26.55 6.10 -0.76
C GLU A 143 -26.20 4.68 -1.22
N GLY A 144 -25.62 3.89 -0.31
CA GLY A 144 -25.18 2.52 -0.58
C GLY A 144 -23.77 2.22 -0.08
N GLU A 145 -23.22 1.11 -0.57
CA GLU A 145 -21.83 0.73 -0.33
C GLU A 145 -20.89 1.60 -1.17
N ILE A 146 -19.87 2.16 -0.51
CA ILE A 146 -18.88 3.03 -1.11
C ILE A 146 -17.50 2.39 -0.90
N THR A 147 -16.84 2.05 -1.99
CA THR A 147 -15.45 1.58 -1.97
C THR A 147 -14.49 2.76 -1.97
N ILE A 148 -13.58 2.78 -0.99
CA ILE A 148 -12.46 3.73 -0.93
C ILE A 148 -11.18 2.91 -1.06
N THR A 149 -10.32 3.27 -2.01
CA THR A 149 -9.01 2.63 -2.20
C THR A 149 -7.90 3.61 -1.91
N PHE A 150 -7.02 3.25 -0.97
CA PHE A 150 -5.82 4.01 -0.64
C PHE A 150 -4.63 3.46 -1.44
N TYR A 151 -3.75 4.37 -1.84
CA TYR A 151 -2.55 4.10 -2.61
C TYR A 151 -1.36 4.82 -1.99
N ALA A 152 -0.20 4.18 -2.11
CA ALA A 152 1.09 4.71 -1.74
C ALA A 152 2.08 4.27 -2.81
N GLN A 153 2.86 5.23 -3.30
CA GLN A 153 3.91 5.01 -4.29
C GLN A 153 5.25 5.37 -3.68
N ASP A 154 6.26 4.55 -3.90
CA ASP A 154 7.64 4.76 -3.47
C ASP A 154 8.51 5.43 -4.56
N SER A 155 9.82 5.56 -4.30
CA SER A 155 10.73 6.24 -5.23
C SER A 155 11.02 5.48 -6.54
N GLU A 156 10.76 4.18 -6.60
CA GLU A 156 10.94 3.36 -7.81
C GLU A 156 9.61 3.18 -8.57
N GLU A 157 8.61 4.01 -8.25
CA GLU A 157 7.29 4.05 -8.87
C GLU A 157 6.41 2.82 -8.59
N GLU A 158 6.82 1.93 -7.68
CA GLU A 158 6.04 0.77 -7.27
C GLU A 158 4.87 1.21 -6.35
N ILE A 159 3.72 0.55 -6.50
CA ILE A 159 2.46 1.02 -5.90
C ILE A 159 1.86 -0.05 -4.97
N GLY A 160 1.77 0.31 -3.69
CA GLY A 160 0.92 -0.35 -2.70
C GLY A 160 -0.52 0.13 -2.79
N SER A 161 -1.49 -0.76 -2.58
CA SER A 161 -2.90 -0.35 -2.46
C SER A 161 -3.73 -1.24 -1.53
N ILE A 162 -4.74 -0.65 -0.90
CA ILE A 162 -5.72 -1.35 -0.06
C ILE A 162 -7.09 -0.68 -0.16
N SER A 163 -8.16 -1.47 -0.14
CA SER A 163 -9.55 -0.97 -0.23
C SER A 163 -10.34 -1.24 1.04
N ILE A 164 -11.31 -0.36 1.32
CA ILE A 164 -12.32 -0.54 2.35
C ILE A 164 -13.70 -0.17 1.81
N ILE A 165 -14.71 -0.92 2.22
CA ILE A 165 -16.11 -0.60 1.94
C ILE A 165 -16.72 0.04 3.17
N VAL A 166 -17.37 1.19 2.99
CA VAL A 166 -18.19 1.88 4.00
C VAL A 166 -19.60 2.09 3.46
N ILE A 167 -20.57 2.38 4.33
CA ILE A 167 -21.97 2.57 3.91
C ILE A 167 -22.34 4.05 4.03
N LYS A 168 -22.82 4.65 2.94
CA LYS A 168 -23.49 5.95 2.98
C LYS A 168 -24.99 5.74 3.16
N SER A 169 -25.57 6.24 4.24
CA SER A 169 -27.03 6.20 4.48
C SER A 169 -27.52 7.47 5.16
N ILE A 170 -28.53 8.09 4.56
CA ILE A 170 -29.16 9.32 5.02
C ILE A 170 -30.55 8.91 5.54
N PRO A 171 -30.85 9.09 6.84
CA PRO A 171 -32.18 8.77 7.36
C PRO A 171 -33.25 9.51 6.56
N SER A 172 -34.27 8.79 6.08
CA SER A 172 -35.46 9.43 5.53
C SER A 172 -36.04 10.37 6.58
N GLN A 173 -36.32 11.63 6.23
CA GLN A 173 -37.01 12.52 7.16
C GLN A 173 -38.32 11.85 7.62
N GLU A 174 -38.51 11.73 8.93
CA GLU A 174 -39.79 11.37 9.53
C GLU A 174 -40.79 12.47 9.15
N ILE A 175 -41.60 12.22 8.11
CA ILE A 175 -42.77 13.04 7.83
C ILE A 175 -43.73 12.78 8.98
N ILE A 176 -43.78 13.67 9.98
CA ILE A 176 -44.79 13.61 11.03
C ILE A 176 -46.16 13.68 10.32
N PRO A 177 -47.01 12.64 10.40
CA PRO A 177 -48.32 12.67 9.76
C PRO A 177 -49.15 13.80 10.36
N GLY A 178 -49.37 14.88 9.60
CA GLY A 178 -50.22 15.99 10.02
C GLY A 178 -49.67 17.40 9.77
N TYR A 179 -48.41 17.59 9.40
CA TYR A 179 -47.90 18.91 9.00
C TYR A 179 -47.79 19.06 7.48
N ASN A 180 -48.64 19.93 6.92
CA ASN A 180 -48.54 20.37 5.54
C ASN A 180 -47.54 21.54 5.49
N LEU A 181 -46.48 21.42 4.70
CA LEU A 181 -45.38 22.41 4.62
C LEU A 181 -45.77 23.67 3.81
N PHE A 182 -47.02 24.14 3.96
CA PHE A 182 -47.53 25.39 3.40
C PHE A 182 -47.98 26.33 4.53
N PHE A 183 -47.04 26.87 5.29
CA PHE A 183 -47.28 28.08 6.08
C PHE A 183 -46.00 28.93 6.18
N LEU A 184 -45.79 29.78 5.19
CA LEU A 184 -45.18 31.08 5.40
C LEU A 184 -46.13 32.14 4.84
N PHE A 185 -47.03 32.66 5.68
CA PHE A 185 -47.82 33.86 5.37
C PHE A 185 -47.80 34.84 6.55
N GLY A 186 -47.72 36.12 6.19
CA GLY A 186 -47.92 37.29 7.05
C GLY A 186 -47.18 38.50 6.45
N VAL A 187 -47.62 39.06 5.32
CA VAL A 187 -48.50 40.24 5.23
C VAL A 187 -48.12 41.36 6.22
N LEU A 188 -47.59 42.46 5.67
CA LEU A 188 -47.67 43.79 6.27
C LEU A 188 -48.44 44.72 5.32
N SER A 189 -49.39 45.41 5.92
CA SER A 189 -50.54 46.14 5.39
C SER A 189 -50.22 47.54 4.84
N VAL A 190 -51.02 47.98 3.86
CA VAL A 190 -51.16 49.39 3.44
C VAL A 190 -52.18 50.11 4.31
N VAL A 191 -51.82 51.29 4.86
CA VAL A 191 -52.69 52.39 5.35
C VAL A 191 -51.79 53.66 5.35
N ALA A 192 -52.11 54.85 4.83
CA ALA A 192 -53.23 55.42 4.07
C ALA A 192 -52.64 56.48 3.11
#